data_AF-A0A7V5IDY8-F1
#
_entry.id   AF-A0A7V5IDY8-F1
#
_cell.length_a   1.000
_cell.length_b   1.000
_cell.length_c   1.000
_cell.angle_alpha   90.00
_cell.angle_beta   90.00
_cell.angle_gamma   90.00
#
_symmetry.space_group_name_H-M   'P 1'
#
loop_
_entity.id
_entity.type
_entity.pdbx_description
1 polymer ?
#
loop_
_entity_poly.entity_id
_entity_poly.type
_entity_poly.pdbx_seq_one_letter_code
_entity_poly.pdbx_strand_id
1 'polypeptide(L)' 'MEKPKILLIDDDPDVVELIKIALEANGYQFYRAANGTEGLK' A
#
# COMPACT_ATOMS: atom_id res chain seq x y z
N MET A 1 -17.78 1.77 9.97
CA MET A 1 -17.36 0.63 9.14
C MET A 1 -15.84 0.69 9.05
N GLU A 2 -15.14 -0.42 9.28
CA GLU A 2 -13.67 -0.43 9.10
C GLU A 2 -13.32 -0.35 7.61
N LYS A 3 -12.29 0.43 7.29
CA LYS A 3 -11.75 0.50 5.93
C LYS A 3 -10.99 -0.79 5.63
N PRO A 4 -11.19 -1.43 4.46
CA PRO A 4 -10.40 -2.60 4.11
C PRO A 4 -8.92 -2.21 4.01
N LYS A 5 -8.05 -3.07 4.56
CA LYS A 5 -6.60 -2.84 4.63
C LYS A 5 -5.90 -3.52 3.46
N ILE A 6 -4.97 -2.82 2.83
CA ILE A 6 -4.16 -3.33 1.72
C ILE A 6 -2.68 -3.07 2.02
N LEU A 7 -1.85 -4.10 1.84
CA LEU A 7 -0.39 -3.99 1.86
C LEU A 7 0.12 -4.18 0.43
N LEU A 8 0.88 -3.20 -0.07
CA LEU A 8 1.66 -3.32 -1.30
C LEU A 8 3.13 -3.56 -0.94
N ILE A 9 3.74 -4.56 -1.59
CA ILE A 9 5.18 -4.82 -1.50
C ILE A 9 5.79 -4.57 -2.88
N ASP A 10 6.50 -3.47 -3.03
CA ASP A 10 7.13 -3.05 -4.28
C ASP A 10 8.32 -2.14 -3.96
N ASP A 11 9.47 -2.34 -4.61
CA ASP A 11 10.70 -1.58 -4.39
C ASP A 11 10.74 -0.27 -5.18
N ASP A 12 9.83 -0.07 -6.14
CA ASP A 12 9.71 1.16 -6.91
C ASP A 12 8.79 2.20 -6.20
N PRO A 13 9.34 3.32 -5.72
CA PRO A 13 8.56 4.34 -5.02
C PRO A 13 7.52 5.04 -5.89
N ASP A 14 7.74 5.13 -7.21
CA ASP A 14 6.82 5.79 -8.13
C ASP A 14 5.55 4.93 -8.33
N VAL A 15 5.72 3.61 -8.43
CA VAL A 15 4.61 2.65 -8.50
C VAL A 15 3.80 2.67 -7.20
N VAL A 16 4.48 2.70 -6.05
CA VAL A 16 3.83 2.75 -4.74
C VAL A 16 2.95 3.99 -4.57
N GLU A 17 3.44 5.17 -4.96
CA GLU A 17 2.66 6.41 -4.83
C GLU A 17 1.45 6.42 -5.77
N LEU A 18 1.59 5.94 -7.00
CA LEU A 18 0.48 5.80 -7.95
C LEU A 18 -0.65 4.92 -7.37
N ILE A 19 -0.29 3.75 -6.83
CA ILE A 19 -1.26 2.81 -6.27
C ILE A 19 -1.89 3.37 -5.00
N LYS A 20 -1.10 4.01 -4.13
CA LYS A 20 -1.59 4.66 -2.91
C LYS A 20 -2.69 5.67 -3.23
N ILE A 21 -2.45 6.58 -4.20
CA ILE A 21 -3.44 7.60 -4.60
C ILE A 21 -4.75 6.94 -5.03
N ALA A 22 -4.68 5.89 -5.85
CA ALA A 22 -5.87 5.17 -6.32
C ALA A 22 -6.63 4.49 -5.16
N LEU A 23 -5.92 3.82 -4.25
CA LEU A 23 -6.53 3.10 -3.14
C LEU A 23 -7.12 4.03 -2.07
N GLU A 24 -6.42 5.11 -1.72
CA GLU A 24 -6.92 6.10 -0.76
C GLU A 24 -8.18 6.81 -1.29
N ALA A 25 -8.21 7.15 -2.59
CA ALA A 25 -9.38 7.73 -3.25
C ALA A 25 -10.61 6.79 -3.23
N ASN A 26 -10.39 5.48 -3.20
CA ASN A 26 -11.44 4.47 -3.07
C ASN A 26 -11.76 4.09 -1.61
N GLY A 27 -11.20 4.81 -0.63
CA GLY A 27 -11.51 4.64 0.79
C GLY A 27 -10.82 3.46 1.47
N TYR A 28 -9.79 2.88 0.85
CA TYR A 28 -8.96 1.84 1.47
C TYR A 28 -7.98 2.42 2.49
N GLN A 29 -7.52 1.58 3.41
CA GLN A 29 -6.38 1.88 4.28
C GLN A 29 -5.13 1.24 3.68
N PHE A 30 -4.19 2.08 3.26
CA PHE A 30 -2.98 1.66 2.55
C PHE A 30 -1.79 1.46 3.49
N TYR A 31 -1.05 0.39 3.26
CA TYR A 31 0.25 0.07 3.85
C TYR A 31 1.24 -0.26 2.74
N ARG A 32 2.50 0.11 2.92
CA ARG A 32 3.57 -0.18 1.97
C ARG A 32 4.73 -0.90 2.64
N ALA A 33 5.46 -1.66 1.84
CA ALA A 33 6.76 -2.20 2.18
C ALA A 33 7.64 -2.20 0.91
N ALA A 34 8.93 -1.91 1.06
CA ALA A 34 9.88 -1.92 -0.05
C ALA A 34 10.41 -3.32 -0.37
N ASN A 35 10.12 -4.32 0.46
CA ASN A 35 10.56 -5.70 0.29
C ASN A 35 9.76 -6.66 1.18
N GLY A 36 9.94 -7.96 0.95
CA GLY A 36 9.22 -9.00 1.70
C GLY A 36 9.51 -8.99 3.21
N THR A 37 10.74 -8.67 3.64
CA THR A 37 11.07 -8.61 5.07
C THR A 37 10.34 -7.47 5.78
N GLU A 38 10.21 -6.32 5.13
CA GLU A 38 9.42 -5.20 5.65
C GLU A 38 7.92 -5.53 5.67
N GLY A 39 7.41 -6.20 4.63
CA GLY A 39 5.98 -6.55 4.53
C GLY A 39 5.51 -7.67 5.46
N LEU A 40 6.44 -8.42 6.06
CA LEU A 40 6.14 -9.45 7.06
C LEU A 40 6.09 -8.91 8.50
N LYS A 41 6.48 -7.65 8.73
CA LYS A 41 6.41 -7.00 10.05
C LYS A 41 5.02 -6.41 10.32
#